data_AF-A0A5C6AQ15-F1
#
_entry.id   AF-A0A5C6AQ15-F1
#
_cell.length_a   1.000
_cell.length_b   1.000
_cell.length_c   1.000
_cell.angle_alpha   90.00
_cell.angle_beta   90.00
_cell.angle_gamma   90.00
#
_symmetry.space_group_name_H-M   'P 1'
#
loop_
_entity.id
_entity.type
_entity.pdbx_description
1 polymer ?
#
loop_
_entity_poly.entity_id
_entity_poly.type
_entity_poly.pdbx_seq_one_letter_code
_entity_poly.pdbx_strand_id
1 'polypeptide(L)'
;MTKPKQTAEPSRYDTPEQIRENFQRWWQAMEVSDAMLMAGLRDRIGPDGDLKEAYRQWNERRRATKLRAYEKAGERYSKWLAEQK
;
A
#
# COMPACT_ATOMS: atom_id res chain seq x y z
N MET A 1 -13.88 26.54 -45.04
CA MET A 1 -14.21 26.18 -43.64
C MET A 1 -13.37 24.99 -43.23
N THR A 2 -12.26 25.24 -42.55
CA THR A 2 -11.35 24.21 -42.03
C THR A 2 -11.94 23.67 -40.72
N LYS A 3 -12.16 22.35 -40.61
CA LYS A 3 -12.65 21.73 -39.38
C LYS A 3 -11.66 21.99 -38.24
N PRO A 4 -12.12 22.27 -37.01
CA PRO A 4 -11.23 22.47 -35.87
C PRO A 4 -10.47 21.16 -35.59
N LYS A 5 -9.15 21.30 -35.42
CA LYS A 5 -8.24 20.22 -35.04
C LYS A 5 -8.68 19.73 -33.66
N GLN A 6 -9.17 18.49 -33.56
CA GLN A 6 -9.44 17.86 -32.27
C GLN A 6 -8.14 17.90 -31.45
N THR A 7 -8.12 18.68 -30.39
CA THR A 7 -7.08 18.61 -29.37
C THR A 7 -7.15 17.22 -28.77
N ALA A 8 -6.10 16.42 -28.95
CA ALA A 8 -6.00 15.09 -28.37
C ALA A 8 -6.25 15.20 -26.85
N GLU A 9 -7.16 14.38 -26.33
CA GLU A 9 -7.33 14.25 -24.88
C GLU A 9 -5.99 13.87 -24.24
N PRO A 10 -5.65 14.41 -23.06
CA PRO A 10 -4.42 14.01 -22.38
C PRO A 10 -4.43 12.49 -22.16
N SER A 11 -3.29 11.85 -22.43
CA SER A 11 -3.08 10.42 -22.20
C SER A 11 -3.54 10.05 -20.79
N ARG A 12 -4.42 9.04 -20.67
CA ARG A 12 -4.83 8.44 -19.38
C ARG A 12 -3.70 7.69 -18.67
N TYR A 13 -2.55 7.53 -19.32
CA TYR A 13 -1.39 6.83 -18.80
C TYR A 13 -0.29 7.82 -18.45
N ASP A 14 0.30 7.63 -17.26
CA ASP A 14 1.49 8.34 -16.83
C ASP A 14 2.64 8.12 -17.82
N THR A 15 3.35 9.20 -18.12
CA THR A 15 4.64 9.13 -18.84
C THR A 15 5.68 8.36 -18.01
N PRO A 16 6.71 7.76 -18.65
CA PRO A 16 7.79 7.10 -17.90
C PRO A 16 8.45 7.99 -16.85
N GLU A 17 8.55 9.28 -17.12
CA GLU A 17 9.06 10.30 -16.19
C GLU A 17 8.15 10.45 -14.97
N GLN A 18 6.83 10.57 -15.19
CA GLN A 18 5.84 10.64 -14.10
C GLN A 18 5.82 9.36 -13.26
N ILE A 19 5.93 8.18 -13.88
CA ILE A 19 6.04 6.91 -13.16
C ILE A 19 7.25 6.94 -12.23
N ARG A 20 8.42 7.36 -12.74
CA ARG A 20 9.65 7.44 -11.94
C ARG A 20 9.51 8.39 -10.76
N GLU A 21 8.95 9.57 -10.97
CA GLU A 21 8.71 10.54 -9.90
C GLU A 21 7.74 10.00 -8.84
N ASN A 22 6.66 9.35 -9.27
CA ASN A 22 5.70 8.74 -8.36
C ASN A 22 6.33 7.62 -7.53
N PHE A 23 7.19 6.79 -8.14
CA PHE A 23 7.95 5.76 -7.42
C PHE A 23 8.92 6.37 -6.41
N GLN A 24 9.60 7.47 -6.74
CA GLN A 24 10.49 8.15 -5.80
C GLN A 24 9.73 8.70 -4.60
N ARG A 25 8.58 9.35 -4.82
CA ARG A 25 7.72 9.85 -3.75
C ARG A 25 7.20 8.72 -2.87
N TRP A 26 6.74 7.63 -3.50
CA TRP A 26 6.30 6.44 -2.78
C TRP A 26 7.42 5.85 -1.93
N TRP A 27 8.63 5.73 -2.48
CA TRP A 27 9.80 5.23 -1.75
C TRP A 27 10.11 6.09 -0.52
N GLN A 28 10.13 7.42 -0.68
CA GLN A 28 10.36 8.34 0.44
C GLN A 28 9.29 8.19 1.53
N ALA A 29 8.02 8.04 1.15
CA ALA A 29 6.93 7.80 2.10
C ALA A 29 7.09 6.46 2.83
N MET A 30 7.57 5.42 2.15
CA MET A 30 7.86 4.11 2.76
C MET A 30 9.00 4.20 3.78
N GLU A 31 10.09 4.88 3.46
CA GLU A 31 11.22 5.10 4.39
C GLU A 31 10.78 5.84 5.65
N VAL A 32 10.00 6.92 5.50
CA VAL A 32 9.46 7.66 6.66
C VAL A 32 8.53 6.78 7.49
N SER A 33 7.68 5.98 6.84
CA SER A 33 6.77 5.06 7.54
C SER A 33 7.52 4.00 8.34
N ASP A 34 8.62 3.47 7.78
CA ASP A 34 9.48 2.50 8.47
C ASP A 34 10.16 3.12 9.69
N ALA A 35 10.75 4.31 9.54
CA ALA A 35 11.37 5.03 10.65
C ALA A 35 10.37 5.29 11.80
N MET A 36 9.13 5.70 11.48
CA MET A 36 8.08 5.89 12.47
C MET A 36 7.68 4.59 13.17
N LEU A 37 7.57 3.48 12.42
CA LEU A 37 7.29 2.17 13.00
C LEU A 37 8.40 1.77 13.98
N MET A 38 9.66 1.88 13.56
CA MET A 38 10.80 1.49 14.38
C MET A 38 10.92 2.36 15.64
N ALA A 39 10.66 3.66 15.53
CA ALA A 39 10.57 4.56 16.67
C ALA A 39 9.46 4.15 17.65
N GLY A 40 8.25 3.85 17.16
CA GLY A 40 7.13 3.40 18.01
C GLY A 40 7.36 2.02 18.64
N LEU A 41 8.08 1.13 17.96
CA LEU A 41 8.49 -0.15 18.55
C LEU A 41 9.54 0.07 19.65
N ARG A 42 10.53 0.94 19.40
CA ARG A 42 11.56 1.30 20.37
C ARG A 42 10.97 1.93 21.63
N ASP A 43 10.04 2.87 21.47
CA ASP A 43 9.31 3.50 22.57
C ASP A 43 8.62 2.44 23.47
N ARG A 44 7.95 1.47 22.84
CA ARG A 44 7.24 0.40 23.56
C ARG A 44 8.15 -0.54 24.36
N ILE A 45 9.31 -0.90 23.82
CA ILE A 45 10.20 -1.91 24.42
C ILE A 45 11.33 -1.32 25.26
N GLY A 46 11.51 0.01 25.22
CA GLY A 46 12.62 0.69 25.88
C GLY A 46 13.96 0.60 25.13
N PRO A 47 15.00 1.30 25.63
CA PRO A 47 16.32 1.38 24.98
C PRO A 47 17.03 0.03 24.89
N ASP A 48 16.86 -0.83 25.91
CA ASP A 48 17.56 -2.13 26.00
C ASP A 48 16.76 -3.29 25.38
N GLY A 49 15.52 -3.03 24.94
CA GLY A 49 14.68 -4.04 24.32
C GLY A 49 15.20 -4.51 22.96
N ASP A 50 14.92 -5.77 22.61
CA ASP A 50 15.25 -6.33 21.30
C ASP A 50 14.29 -5.81 20.22
N LEU A 51 14.75 -4.81 19.47
CA LEU A 51 13.98 -4.19 18.41
C LEU A 51 13.71 -5.13 17.22
N LYS A 52 14.62 -6.07 16.93
CA LYS A 52 14.44 -7.02 15.83
C LYS A 52 13.30 -7.98 16.15
N GLU A 53 13.30 -8.49 17.38
CA GLU A 53 12.23 -9.36 17.85
C GLU A 53 10.88 -8.63 17.93
N ALA A 54 10.88 -7.38 18.41
CA ALA A 54 9.67 -6.55 18.42
C ALA A 54 9.09 -6.32 17.01
N TYR A 55 9.95 -6.06 16.03
CA TYR A 55 9.55 -5.92 14.62
C TYR A 55 8.99 -7.23 14.06
N ARG A 56 9.65 -8.38 14.33
CA ARG A 56 9.18 -9.70 13.90
C ARG A 56 7.76 -9.98 14.39
N GLN A 57 7.53 -9.78 15.69
CA GLN A 57 6.22 -10.00 16.30
C GLN A 57 5.16 -9.05 15.73
N TRP A 58 5.50 -7.77 15.53
CA TRP A 58 4.60 -6.82 14.89
C TRP A 58 4.20 -7.29 13.48
N ASN A 59 5.18 -7.71 12.68
CA ASN A 59 4.95 -8.13 11.30
C ASN A 59 4.09 -9.40 11.23
N GLU A 60 4.30 -10.36 12.13
CA GLU A 60 3.46 -11.57 12.24
C GLU A 60 2.00 -11.23 12.52
N ARG A 61 1.75 -10.36 13.51
CA ARG A 61 0.38 -9.91 13.84
C ARG A 61 -0.26 -9.15 12.67
N ARG A 62 0.51 -8.30 11.99
CA ARG A 62 0.07 -7.56 10.80
C ARG A 62 -0.30 -8.52 9.66
N ARG A 63 0.56 -9.51 9.37
CA ARG A 63 0.31 -10.53 8.32
C ARG A 63 -0.95 -11.34 8.62
N ALA A 64 -1.12 -11.81 9.85
CA ALA A 64 -2.31 -12.55 10.25
C ALA A 64 -3.58 -11.71 10.08
N THR A 65 -3.53 -10.42 10.42
CA THR A 65 -4.66 -9.50 10.24
C THR A 65 -4.99 -9.28 8.77
N LYS A 66 -3.97 -9.07 7.92
CA LYS A 66 -4.14 -8.93 6.47
C LYS A 66 -4.73 -10.18 5.84
N LEU A 67 -4.28 -11.36 6.25
CA LEU A 67 -4.79 -12.64 5.72
C LEU A 67 -6.29 -12.80 6.02
N ARG A 68 -6.70 -12.60 7.28
CA ARG A 68 -8.12 -12.63 7.66
C ARG A 68 -8.98 -11.65 6.88
N ALA A 69 -8.43 -10.47 6.57
CA ALA A 69 -9.14 -9.48 5.76
C ALA A 69 -9.36 -9.96 4.31
N TYR A 70 -8.35 -10.63 3.72
CA TYR A 70 -8.48 -11.21 2.39
C TYR A 70 -9.46 -12.38 2.35
N GLU A 71 -9.43 -13.26 3.35
CA GLU A 71 -10.39 -14.37 3.49
C GLU A 71 -11.82 -13.82 3.51
N LYS A 72 -12.09 -12.84 4.39
CA LYS A 72 -13.41 -12.20 4.47
C LYS A 72 -13.83 -11.49 3.18
N ALA A 73 -12.89 -10.86 2.48
CA ALA A 73 -13.17 -10.24 1.18
C ALA A 73 -13.52 -11.28 0.12
N GLY A 74 -12.80 -12.41 0.11
CA GLY A 74 -13.07 -13.56 -0.77
C GLY A 74 -14.45 -14.17 -0.51
N GLU A 75 -14.82 -14.39 0.75
CA GLU A 75 -16.16 -14.88 1.13
C GLU A 75 -17.27 -13.95 0.63
N ARG A 76 -17.10 -12.64 0.82
CA ARG A 76 -18.06 -11.64 0.33
C ARG A 76 -18.21 -11.70 -1.19
N TYR A 77 -17.10 -11.83 -1.91
CA TYR A 77 -17.10 -11.92 -3.35
C TYR A 77 -17.77 -13.20 -3.85
N SER A 78 -17.47 -14.33 -3.23
CA SER A 78 -18.11 -15.62 -3.54
C SER A 78 -19.62 -15.59 -3.29
N LYS A 79 -20.06 -14.98 -2.18
CA LYS A 79 -21.48 -14.79 -1.89
C LYS A 79 -22.17 -13.92 -2.95
N TRP A 80 -21.55 -12.79 -3.32
CA TRP A 80 -22.07 -11.93 -4.38
C TRP A 80 -22.22 -12.69 -5.71
N LEU A 81 -21.21 -13.49 -6.10
CA LEU A 81 -21.30 -14.31 -7.33
C LEU A 81 -22.43 -15.35 -7.28
N ALA A 82 -22.73 -15.90 -6.10
CA ALA A 82 -23.80 -16.88 -5.94
C ALA A 82 -25.21 -16.24 -6.03
N GLU A 83 -25.35 -14.98 -5.64
CA GLU A 83 -26.60 -14.22 -5.71
C GLU A 83 -26.91 -13.66 -7.11
N GLN A 84 -25.92 -13.67 -8.02
CA GLN A 84 -26.07 -13.22 -9.42
C GLN A 84 -26.45 -14.37 -10.38
N LYS A 85 -26.63 -15.59 -9.87
CA LYS A 85 -27.06 -16.78 -10.63
C LYS A 85 -28.50 -17.14 -10.31
#